data_AF-A0A368FM70-F1
#
_entry.id   AF-A0A368FM70-F1
#
_cell.length_a   1.000
_cell.length_b   1.000
_cell.length_c   1.000
_cell.angle_alpha   90.00
_cell.angle_beta   90.00
_cell.angle_gamma   90.00
#
_symmetry.space_group_name_H-M   'P 1'
#
loop_
_entity.id
_entity.type
_entity.pdbx_description
1 polymer ?
#
loop_
_entity_poly.entity_id
_entity_poly.type
_entity_poly.pdbx_seq_one_letter_code
_entity_poly.pdbx_strand_id
1 'polypeptide(L)'
;MLFLQRWTLLGTIPGRPAIKIVNNLYFELLEMPYTVVYPRGELILEIHEVPRMPTALIKRFQKFCKGCKITANLGCGLTKRNYSDAEMVAACAGKTIIKPAEGYMLIMSSDTVSEAEMNAVCAKAVYMEICIIIRNSNFRSLRCPHLRELKSCKPG
;
A
#
# COMPACT_ATOMS: atom_id res chain seq x y z
N MET A 1 20.61 18.97 -26.73
CA MET A 1 19.89 20.03 -25.98
C MET A 1 18.50 20.16 -26.59
N LEU A 2 17.53 19.34 -26.13
CA LEU A 2 16.20 19.30 -26.72
C LEU A 2 15.11 19.42 -25.64
N PHE A 3 14.33 20.50 -25.82
CA PHE A 3 12.90 20.66 -25.54
C PHE A 3 12.39 20.52 -24.10
N LEU A 4 12.36 21.67 -23.43
CA LEU A 4 11.26 22.06 -22.55
C LEU A 4 9.97 22.16 -23.39
N GLN A 5 9.21 21.09 -23.51
CA GLN A 5 7.81 21.22 -23.90
C GLN A 5 7.00 21.68 -22.69
N ARG A 6 6.51 22.93 -22.80
CA ARG A 6 5.34 23.44 -22.10
C ARG A 6 4.25 22.35 -22.11
N TRP A 7 3.94 21.81 -20.93
CA TRP A 7 2.68 21.11 -20.72
C TRP A 7 1.58 22.15 -20.71
N THR A 8 1.14 22.56 -21.90
CA THR A 8 -0.11 23.30 -22.06
C THR A 8 -1.21 22.36 -21.59
N LEU A 9 -1.90 22.74 -20.51
CA LEU A 9 -3.05 22.04 -19.95
C LEU A 9 -4.12 21.86 -21.03
N LEU A 10 -4.05 20.73 -21.74
CA LEU A 10 -5.14 20.22 -22.56
C LEU A 10 -6.27 19.88 -21.59
N GLY A 11 -7.23 20.81 -21.47
CA GLY A 11 -8.57 20.62 -20.89
C GLY A 11 -8.62 19.74 -19.65
N THR A 12 -8.50 20.34 -18.46
CA THR A 12 -8.81 19.64 -17.21
C THR A 12 -10.30 19.29 -17.19
N ILE A 13 -10.60 18.00 -17.34
CA ILE A 13 -11.94 17.50 -16.98
C ILE A 13 -12.07 17.69 -15.45
N PRO A 14 -13.05 18.47 -14.96
CA PRO A 14 -13.23 18.66 -13.53
C PRO A 14 -13.30 17.30 -12.81
N GLY A 15 -12.50 17.13 -11.77
CA GLY A 15 -12.51 15.90 -10.97
C GLY A 15 -11.57 14.78 -11.44
N ARG A 16 -10.86 14.93 -12.58
CA ARG A 16 -9.90 13.93 -13.07
C ARG A 16 -8.45 14.31 -12.72
N PRO A 17 -7.66 13.42 -12.11
CA PRO A 17 -6.25 13.68 -11.84
C PRO A 17 -5.42 13.73 -13.14
N ALA A 18 -4.39 14.58 -13.16
CA ALA A 18 -3.42 14.63 -14.26
C ALA A 18 -2.57 13.34 -14.32
N ILE A 19 -2.21 12.76 -13.17
CA ILE A 19 -1.46 11.51 -13.06
C ILE A 19 -2.20 10.56 -12.12
N LYS A 20 -2.48 9.34 -12.60
CA LYS A 20 -3.13 8.27 -11.85
C LYS A 20 -2.24 7.03 -11.82
N ILE A 21 -1.80 6.62 -10.63
CA ILE A 21 -0.98 5.44 -10.39
C ILE A 21 -1.71 4.57 -9.36
N VAL A 22 -2.38 3.53 -9.83
CA VAL A 22 -3.26 2.69 -9.01
C VAL A 22 -2.95 1.23 -9.26
N ASN A 23 -2.90 0.43 -8.19
CA ASN A 23 -2.72 -1.02 -8.24
C ASN A 23 -1.49 -1.47 -9.04
N ASN A 24 -0.38 -0.73 -8.88
CA ASN A 24 0.87 -1.03 -9.56
C ASN A 24 1.90 -1.50 -8.53
N LEU A 25 2.00 -2.84 -8.40
CA LEU A 25 2.85 -3.49 -7.40
C LEU A 25 4.34 -3.19 -7.57
N TYR A 26 4.77 -2.83 -8.77
CA TYR A 26 6.18 -2.65 -9.13
C TYR A 26 6.59 -1.18 -9.28
N PHE A 27 5.64 -0.24 -9.22
CA PHE A 27 5.96 1.17 -9.36
C PHE A 27 6.65 1.69 -8.09
N GLU A 28 7.83 2.27 -8.26
CA GLU A 28 8.71 2.65 -7.14
C GLU A 28 8.93 4.16 -7.08
N LEU A 29 9.14 4.82 -8.22
CA LEU A 29 9.58 6.20 -8.28
C LEU A 29 8.72 7.03 -9.24
N LEU A 30 8.10 8.06 -8.68
CA LEU A 30 7.63 9.22 -9.43
C LEU A 30 8.52 10.39 -9.02
N GLU A 31 9.25 10.98 -9.96
CA GLU A 31 10.08 12.15 -9.71
C GLU A 31 9.47 13.38 -10.37
N MET A 32 9.24 14.42 -9.57
CA MET A 32 8.79 15.72 -10.05
C MET A 32 9.73 16.80 -9.51
N PRO A 33 10.13 17.78 -10.33
CA PRO A 33 10.93 18.92 -9.88
C PRO A 33 10.22 19.69 -8.76
N TYR A 34 11.00 20.24 -7.82
CA TYR A 34 10.47 21.14 -6.79
C TYR A 34 9.93 22.47 -7.35
N THR A 35 10.26 22.77 -8.60
CA THR A 35 9.86 23.98 -9.33
C THR A 35 8.50 23.86 -10.01
N VAL A 36 7.86 22.69 -9.99
CA VAL A 36 6.53 22.54 -10.59
C VAL A 36 5.53 23.38 -9.80
N VAL A 37 4.73 24.18 -10.51
CA VAL A 37 3.65 25.00 -9.95
C VAL A 37 2.34 24.25 -10.09
N TYR A 38 1.58 24.20 -9.01
CA TYR A 38 0.34 23.41 -8.94
C TYR A 38 -0.83 24.34 -8.69
N PRO A 39 -1.85 24.31 -9.56
CA PRO A 39 -3.03 25.14 -9.37
C PRO A 39 -3.75 24.79 -8.06
N ARG A 40 -4.24 25.82 -7.35
CA ARG A 40 -4.97 25.60 -6.10
C ARG A 40 -6.30 24.90 -6.39
N GLY A 41 -6.60 23.86 -5.61
CA GLY A 41 -7.88 23.15 -5.69
C GLY A 41 -7.97 22.13 -6.83
N GLU A 42 -6.92 21.96 -7.62
CA GLU A 42 -6.90 20.93 -8.67
C GLU A 42 -6.46 19.56 -8.13
N LEU A 43 -7.13 18.51 -8.64
CA LEU A 43 -6.70 17.13 -8.45
C LEU A 43 -5.59 16.85 -9.46
N ILE A 44 -4.36 16.71 -8.97
CA ILE A 44 -3.19 16.47 -9.84
C ILE A 44 -2.76 15.00 -9.78
N LEU A 45 -2.80 14.41 -8.59
CA LEU A 45 -2.34 13.05 -8.32
C LEU A 45 -3.46 12.19 -7.74
N GLU A 46 -3.53 10.95 -8.21
CA GLU A 46 -4.22 9.84 -7.56
C GLU A 46 -3.22 8.68 -7.45
N ILE A 47 -2.81 8.36 -6.22
CA ILE A 47 -1.80 7.33 -5.94
C ILE A 47 -2.28 6.45 -4.80
N HIS A 48 -2.58 5.19 -5.08
CA HIS A 48 -2.91 4.20 -4.04
C HIS A 48 -2.61 2.79 -4.53
N GLU A 49 -2.43 1.88 -3.58
CA GLU A 49 -2.07 0.48 -3.87
C GLU A 49 -0.74 0.35 -4.64
N VAL A 50 0.25 1.13 -4.22
CA VAL A 50 1.60 1.17 -4.81
C VAL A 50 2.64 0.74 -3.75
N PRO A 51 2.68 -0.55 -3.39
CA PRO A 51 3.41 -1.03 -2.21
C PRO A 51 4.91 -0.79 -2.24
N ARG A 52 5.53 -0.68 -3.42
CA ARG A 52 6.98 -0.45 -3.53
C ARG A 52 7.39 1.01 -3.55
N MET A 53 6.44 1.95 -3.67
CA MET A 53 6.74 3.36 -3.55
C MET A 53 7.23 3.67 -2.11
N PRO A 54 8.38 4.34 -1.93
CA PRO A 54 8.88 4.68 -0.61
C PRO A 54 7.91 5.57 0.16
N THR A 55 7.70 5.25 1.44
CA THR A 55 6.83 6.03 2.35
C THR A 55 7.21 7.50 2.39
N ALA A 56 8.51 7.82 2.33
CA ALA A 56 9.00 9.19 2.30
C ALA A 56 8.51 9.95 1.05
N LEU A 57 8.45 9.28 -0.10
CA LEU A 57 7.96 9.85 -1.36
C LEU A 57 6.44 10.06 -1.32
N ILE A 58 5.68 9.10 -0.79
CA ILE A 58 4.23 9.24 -0.58
C ILE A 58 3.93 10.44 0.34
N LYS A 59 4.64 10.54 1.47
CA LYS A 59 4.51 11.68 2.40
C LYS A 59 4.88 13.02 1.75
N ARG A 60 5.89 13.04 0.89
CA ARG A 60 6.24 14.23 0.09
C ARG A 60 5.04 14.65 -0.76
N PHE A 61 4.44 13.73 -1.52
CA PHE A 61 3.29 14.05 -2.36
C PHE A 61 2.03 14.43 -1.57
N GLN A 62 1.77 13.83 -0.41
CA GLN A 62 0.65 14.22 0.47
C GLN A 62 0.80 15.64 1.03
N LYS A 63 2.03 16.01 1.46
CA LYS A 63 2.32 17.39 1.90
C LYS A 63 2.17 18.38 0.75
N PHE A 64 2.62 17.95 -0.42
CA PHE A 64 2.66 18.75 -1.62
C PHE A 64 1.24 19.00 -2.18
N CYS A 65 0.38 17.97 -2.26
CA CYS A 65 -0.98 18.06 -2.78
C CYS A 65 -2.01 17.60 -1.75
N LYS A 66 -2.48 18.55 -0.92
CA LYS A 66 -3.46 18.28 0.14
C LYS A 66 -4.82 17.78 -0.37
N GLY A 67 -5.21 18.16 -1.58
CA GLY A 67 -6.47 17.73 -2.20
C GLY A 67 -6.39 16.40 -2.94
N CYS A 68 -5.18 15.86 -3.15
CA CYS A 68 -4.98 14.64 -3.93
C CYS A 68 -5.37 13.38 -3.16
N LYS A 69 -5.79 12.35 -3.90
CA LYS A 69 -6.11 11.03 -3.35
C LYS A 69 -4.83 10.20 -3.27
N ILE A 70 -4.10 10.31 -2.18
CA ILE A 70 -2.80 9.65 -2.00
C ILE A 70 -2.81 8.82 -0.71
N THR A 71 -2.68 7.50 -0.83
CA THR A 71 -2.61 6.59 0.32
C THR A 71 -1.30 5.82 0.35
N ALA A 72 -0.72 5.70 1.54
CA ALA A 72 0.48 4.90 1.76
C ALA A 72 0.17 3.39 1.90
N ASN A 73 -1.09 3.04 2.20
CA ASN A 73 -1.56 1.68 2.49
C ASN A 73 -0.60 0.89 3.41
N LEU A 74 -0.05 1.57 4.43
CA LEU A 74 0.89 0.97 5.38
C LEU A 74 0.13 0.37 6.58
N GLY A 75 0.58 -0.80 7.00
CA GLY A 75 0.20 -1.48 8.24
C GLY A 75 -1.28 -1.77 8.39
N CYS A 76 -2.08 -1.74 7.31
CA CYS A 76 -3.54 -1.81 7.39
C CYS A 76 -4.18 -0.71 8.27
N GLY A 77 -3.48 0.43 8.47
CA GLY A 77 -3.91 1.51 9.37
C GLY A 77 -3.34 1.44 10.79
N LEU A 78 -2.50 0.44 11.08
CA LEU A 78 -1.82 0.29 12.36
C LEU A 78 -0.68 1.32 12.51
N THR A 79 -0.53 1.88 13.72
CA THR A 79 0.55 2.79 14.10
C THR A 79 1.88 2.05 14.37
N LYS A 80 2.90 2.73 14.89
CA LYS A 80 4.24 2.18 15.14
C LYS A 80 4.29 1.63 16.57
N ARG A 81 3.86 0.37 16.78
CA ARG A 81 3.91 -0.39 18.08
C ARG A 81 3.81 -1.90 17.88
N ASN A 82 3.87 -2.67 18.98
CA ASN A 82 3.58 -4.11 18.97
C ASN A 82 2.06 -4.36 18.94
N TYR A 83 1.67 -5.39 18.20
CA TYR A 83 0.28 -5.81 17.99
C TYR A 83 0.13 -7.26 18.41
N SER A 84 -1.04 -7.62 18.93
CA SER A 84 -1.42 -9.03 18.99
C SER A 84 -1.80 -9.51 17.59
N ASP A 85 -1.69 -10.81 17.35
CA ASP A 85 -2.06 -11.40 16.07
C ASP A 85 -3.55 -11.15 15.75
N ALA A 86 -4.43 -11.18 16.77
CA ALA A 86 -5.84 -10.86 16.64
C ALA A 86 -6.10 -9.39 16.23
N GLU A 87 -5.34 -8.44 16.79
CA GLU A 87 -5.45 -7.04 16.41
C GLU A 87 -4.99 -6.83 14.95
N MET A 88 -3.91 -7.51 14.56
CA MET A 88 -3.41 -7.47 13.18
C MET A 88 -4.45 -8.04 12.20
N VAL A 89 -5.04 -9.20 12.52
CA VAL A 89 -6.12 -9.81 11.73
C VAL A 89 -7.28 -8.84 11.56
N ALA A 90 -7.75 -8.23 12.65
CA ALA A 90 -8.87 -7.29 12.62
C ALA A 90 -8.57 -6.06 11.74
N ALA A 91 -7.33 -5.56 11.75
CA ALA A 91 -6.93 -4.43 10.92
C ALA A 91 -6.75 -4.80 9.44
N CYS A 92 -6.18 -5.98 9.17
CA CYS A 92 -5.77 -6.39 7.82
C CYS A 92 -6.79 -7.21 7.04
N ALA A 93 -7.82 -7.75 7.68
CA ALA A 93 -8.90 -8.46 7.00
C ALA A 93 -9.54 -7.58 5.90
N GLY A 94 -9.66 -8.15 4.70
CA GLY A 94 -10.23 -7.47 3.54
C GLY A 94 -9.34 -6.40 2.89
N LYS A 95 -8.10 -6.17 3.36
CA LYS A 95 -7.17 -5.25 2.70
C LYS A 95 -6.53 -5.88 1.47
N THR A 96 -6.29 -5.06 0.43
CA THR A 96 -5.62 -5.47 -0.82
C THR A 96 -4.10 -5.44 -0.70
N ILE A 97 -3.56 -4.47 0.05
CA ILE A 97 -2.13 -4.33 0.32
C ILE A 97 -1.89 -4.49 1.81
N ILE A 98 -1.12 -5.51 2.18
CA ILE A 98 -0.69 -5.80 3.55
C ILE A 98 0.82 -5.61 3.58
N LYS A 99 1.28 -4.47 4.07
CA LYS A 99 2.69 -4.11 4.16
C LYS A 99 2.97 -3.48 5.51
N PRO A 100 4.03 -3.84 6.25
CA PRO A 100 4.33 -3.23 7.54
C PRO A 100 4.69 -1.75 7.38
N ALA A 101 4.47 -0.99 8.45
CA ALA A 101 5.10 0.32 8.59
C ALA A 101 6.62 0.14 8.79
N GLU A 102 7.38 1.18 8.48
CA GLU A 102 8.84 1.16 8.57
C GLU A 102 9.35 0.83 9.99
N GLY A 103 10.19 -0.21 10.06
CA GLY A 103 10.75 -0.72 11.32
C GLY A 103 9.83 -1.68 12.09
N TYR A 104 8.81 -2.26 11.44
CA TYR A 104 7.95 -3.30 12.02
C TYR A 104 7.85 -4.52 11.12
N MET A 105 7.39 -5.60 11.73
CA MET A 105 7.00 -6.83 11.04
C MET A 105 5.54 -7.12 11.38
N LEU A 106 4.79 -7.58 10.39
CA LEU A 106 3.51 -8.22 10.62
C LEU A 106 3.77 -9.72 10.77
N ILE A 107 3.14 -10.34 11.77
CA ILE A 107 3.22 -11.78 12.01
C ILE A 107 1.80 -12.27 12.29
N MET A 108 1.43 -13.42 11.71
CA MET A 108 0.26 -14.19 12.12
C MET A 108 0.68 -15.62 12.39
N SER A 109 0.28 -16.16 13.54
CA SER A 109 0.55 -17.55 13.92
C SER A 109 -0.71 -18.38 14.07
N SER A 110 -0.66 -19.65 13.66
CA SER A 110 -1.74 -20.62 13.93
C SER A 110 -1.85 -20.99 15.41
N ASP A 111 -0.90 -20.54 16.24
CA ASP A 111 -0.95 -20.69 17.69
C ASP A 111 -2.04 -19.80 18.33
N THR A 112 -2.40 -18.70 17.68
CA THR A 112 -3.20 -17.60 18.24
C THR A 112 -4.34 -17.15 17.32
N VAL A 113 -4.27 -17.50 16.03
CA VAL A 113 -5.25 -17.13 14.99
C VAL A 113 -5.89 -18.38 14.43
N SER A 114 -7.19 -18.35 14.14
CA SER A 114 -7.92 -19.46 13.50
C SER A 114 -7.74 -19.51 11.98
N GLU A 115 -8.04 -20.66 11.37
CA GLU A 115 -7.97 -20.83 9.91
C GLU A 115 -8.91 -19.85 9.19
N ALA A 116 -10.09 -19.60 9.75
CA ALA A 116 -11.05 -18.65 9.19
C ALA A 116 -10.51 -17.21 9.21
N GLU A 117 -9.85 -16.80 10.29
CA GLU A 117 -9.25 -15.47 10.43
C GLU A 117 -8.06 -15.26 9.50
N MET A 118 -7.14 -16.23 9.41
CA MET A 118 -6.04 -16.14 8.44
C MET A 118 -6.56 -16.07 7.00
N ASN A 119 -7.59 -16.86 6.68
CA ASN A 119 -8.26 -16.79 5.38
C ASN A 119 -8.94 -15.45 5.14
N ALA A 120 -9.52 -14.81 6.17
CA ALA A 120 -10.11 -13.48 6.06
C ALA A 120 -9.06 -12.38 5.75
N VAL A 121 -7.86 -12.50 6.31
CA VAL A 121 -6.71 -11.63 5.94
C VAL A 121 -6.33 -11.83 4.48
N CYS A 122 -6.27 -13.07 4.02
CA CYS A 122 -5.87 -13.41 2.66
C CYS A 122 -6.96 -13.19 1.59
N ALA A 123 -8.23 -13.11 1.97
CA ALA A 123 -9.37 -13.18 1.05
C ALA A 123 -9.37 -12.10 -0.06
N LYS A 124 -8.80 -10.92 0.22
CA LYS A 124 -8.68 -9.80 -0.73
C LYS A 124 -7.25 -9.36 -1.00
N ALA A 125 -6.28 -9.95 -0.32
CA ALA A 125 -4.89 -9.55 -0.41
C ALA A 125 -4.33 -9.82 -1.81
N VAL A 126 -3.71 -8.80 -2.38
CA VAL A 126 -3.02 -8.81 -3.69
C VAL A 126 -1.51 -8.74 -3.50
N TYR A 127 -1.07 -8.01 -2.47
CA TYR A 127 0.32 -7.91 -2.05
C TYR A 127 0.42 -8.12 -0.54
N MET A 128 1.37 -8.95 -0.12
CA MET A 128 1.62 -9.22 1.30
C MET A 128 3.12 -9.18 1.60
N GLU A 129 3.50 -8.46 2.65
CA GLU A 129 4.82 -8.50 3.28
C GLU A 129 4.61 -8.81 4.76
N ILE A 130 4.69 -10.10 5.12
CA ILE A 130 4.24 -10.61 6.41
C ILE A 130 4.85 -11.98 6.68
N CYS A 131 5.02 -12.34 7.94
CA CYS A 131 5.34 -13.71 8.33
C CYS A 131 4.08 -14.47 8.69
N ILE A 132 3.88 -15.61 8.03
CA ILE A 132 2.77 -16.52 8.27
C ILE A 132 3.38 -17.79 8.87
N ILE A 133 3.00 -18.11 10.10
CA ILE A 133 3.51 -19.26 10.84
C ILE A 133 2.36 -20.24 11.03
N ILE A 134 2.44 -21.40 10.37
CA ILE A 134 1.48 -22.49 10.56
C ILE A 134 2.26 -23.69 11.07
N ARG A 135 2.01 -24.10 12.31
CA ARG A 135 2.68 -25.22 12.97
C ARG A 135 1.74 -25.94 13.91
N ASN A 136 1.92 -27.26 14.05
CA ASN A 136 1.20 -28.10 15.02
C ASN A 136 -0.31 -27.79 15.10
N SER A 137 -0.96 -27.57 13.94
CA SER A 137 -2.34 -27.10 13.87
C SER A 137 -3.20 -28.01 13.00
N ASN A 138 -4.52 -27.91 13.17
CA ASN A 138 -5.51 -28.62 12.37
C ASN A 138 -5.87 -27.86 11.07
N PHE A 139 -5.06 -26.88 10.68
CA PHE A 139 -5.31 -26.07 9.50
C PHE A 139 -5.26 -26.93 8.25
N ARG A 140 -6.32 -26.85 7.43
CA ARG A 140 -6.42 -27.61 6.18
C ARG A 140 -6.14 -26.75 4.96
N SER A 141 -6.41 -25.46 5.03
CA SER A 141 -6.20 -24.56 3.90
C SER A 141 -5.92 -23.11 4.29
N LEU A 142 -4.94 -22.51 3.62
CA LEU A 142 -4.78 -21.06 3.54
C LEU A 142 -5.06 -20.62 2.10
N ARG A 143 -6.07 -19.77 1.91
CA ARG A 143 -6.64 -19.40 0.61
C ARG A 143 -6.47 -17.90 0.39
N CYS A 144 -5.55 -17.54 -0.50
CA CYS A 144 -5.28 -16.16 -0.89
C CYS A 144 -5.58 -15.99 -2.40
N PRO A 145 -6.85 -15.94 -2.80
CA PRO A 145 -7.28 -16.13 -4.20
C PRO A 145 -6.85 -15.00 -5.16
N HIS A 146 -6.45 -13.85 -4.63
CA HIS A 146 -6.04 -12.68 -5.42
C HIS A 146 -4.55 -12.34 -5.26
N LEU A 147 -3.81 -13.15 -4.51
CA LEU A 147 -2.43 -12.85 -4.14
C LEU A 147 -1.53 -12.94 -5.37
N ARG A 148 -0.82 -11.83 -5.66
CA ARG A 148 0.12 -11.72 -6.77
C ARG A 148 1.57 -11.73 -6.29
N GLU A 149 1.83 -11.18 -5.11
CA GLU A 149 3.18 -11.13 -4.55
C GLU A 149 3.14 -11.33 -3.03
N LEU A 150 3.96 -12.25 -2.55
CA LEU A 150 4.21 -12.52 -1.13
C LEU A 150 5.69 -12.30 -0.85
N LYS A 151 5.99 -11.43 0.10
CA LYS A 151 7.33 -11.17 0.63
C LYS A 151 7.43 -11.63 2.07
N SER A 152 8.58 -12.22 2.39
CA SER A 152 8.95 -12.54 3.77
C SER A 152 9.07 -11.27 4.60
N CYS A 153 8.68 -11.33 5.89
CA CYS A 153 8.87 -10.22 6.82
C CYS A 153 10.33 -10.04 7.27
N LYS A 154 11.22 -11.00 6.94
CA LYS A 154 12.68 -10.92 7.19
C LYS A 154 13.47 -11.31 5.95
N PRO A 155 14.62 -10.66 5.68
CA PRO A 155 15.60 -11.19 4.73
C PRO A 155 16.03 -12.59 5.15
N GLY A 156 16.20 -13.48 4.16
CA GLY A 156 16.77 -14.82 4.35
C GLY A 156 18.29 -14.78 4.49
#